data_AF-T1PLN7-F1
#
_entry.id   AF-T1PLN7-F1
#
_cell.length_a   1.000
_cell.length_b   1.000
_cell.length_c   1.000
_cell.angle_alpha   90.00
_cell.angle_beta   90.00
_cell.angle_gamma   90.00
#
_symmetry.space_group_name_H-M   'P 1'
#
loop_
_entity.id
_entity.type
_entity.pdbx_description
1 polymer ?
#
loop_
_entity_poly.entity_id
_entity_poly.type
_entity_poly.pdbx_seq_one_letter_code
_entity_poly.pdbx_strand_id
1 'polypeptide(L)'
;MMRSMFEGLWSIFIECAKSYEGIDEYLGAMIAAKDKFMEEFLRLAEEEKRDFCVLNHGDCWANNVMFQHDAFGKIKETYLVDFQTPRYGTPAQDLYYFLISSTKYELKTKQFDYFVKYYHDRLVEYLKLLNYSKKIISLKDLHILLYKYGMWGYATMSGVMAAVLLDPTEDIPADSFFAESDAGIKFKMQMYSGSRYRKHCEMLLPWLYNRGAF
;
A
#
# COMPACT_ATOMS: atom_id res chain seq x y z
N MET A 1 18.53 1.38 11.37
CA MET A 1 17.57 0.35 11.83
C MET A 1 16.37 0.26 10.89
N MET A 2 15.51 1.27 10.77
CA MET A 2 14.36 1.21 9.85
C MET A 2 14.76 1.12 8.36
N ARG A 3 15.78 1.87 7.93
CA ARG A 3 16.33 1.82 6.56
C ARG A 3 16.85 0.44 6.16
N SER A 4 17.70 -0.17 7.00
CA SER A 4 18.30 -1.48 6.72
C SER A 4 17.26 -2.60 6.61
N MET A 5 16.20 -2.50 7.42
CA MET A 5 15.07 -3.43 7.40
C MET A 5 14.32 -3.41 6.04
N PHE A 6 14.01 -2.22 5.52
CA PHE A 6 13.37 -2.08 4.20
C PHE A 6 14.30 -2.49 3.05
N GLU A 7 15.59 -2.14 3.11
CA GLU A 7 16.58 -2.54 2.11
C GLU A 7 16.74 -4.06 2.02
N GLY A 8 16.71 -4.77 3.15
CA GLY A 8 16.75 -6.22 3.21
C GLY A 8 15.51 -6.89 2.59
N LEU A 9 14.31 -6.43 2.97
CA LEU A 9 13.04 -6.91 2.41
C LEU A 9 12.99 -6.74 0.89
N TRP A 10 13.35 -5.56 0.40
CA TRP A 10 13.34 -5.27 -1.04
C TRP A 10 14.39 -6.03 -1.84
N SER A 11 15.56 -6.30 -1.25
CA SER A 11 16.57 -7.12 -1.93
C SER A 11 16.05 -8.53 -2.18
N ILE A 12 15.36 -9.11 -1.19
CA ILE A 12 14.75 -10.44 -1.33
C ILE A 12 13.55 -10.39 -2.28
N PHE A 13 12.70 -9.36 -2.19
CA PHE A 13 11.58 -9.17 -3.11
C PHE A 13 12.06 -9.11 -4.57
N ILE A 14 13.03 -8.25 -4.89
CA ILE A 14 13.59 -8.12 -6.24
C ILE A 14 14.15 -9.47 -6.71
N GLU A 15 14.82 -10.21 -5.84
CA GLU A 15 15.38 -11.50 -6.23
C GLU A 15 14.31 -12.54 -6.55
N CYS A 16 13.26 -12.64 -5.73
CA CYS A 16 12.11 -13.49 -6.04
C CYS A 16 11.38 -13.02 -7.31
N ALA A 17 11.28 -11.70 -7.52
CA ALA A 17 10.58 -11.11 -8.65
C ALA A 17 11.23 -11.43 -10.00
N LYS A 18 12.54 -11.74 -10.06
CA LYS A 18 13.20 -12.21 -11.29
C LYS A 18 12.56 -13.48 -11.89
N SER A 19 11.81 -14.24 -11.09
CA SER A 19 11.06 -15.40 -11.56
C SER A 19 9.65 -15.07 -12.08
N TYR A 20 9.17 -13.84 -11.93
CA TYR A 20 7.82 -13.41 -12.28
C TYR A 20 7.67 -13.20 -13.78
N GLU A 21 6.46 -13.41 -14.29
CA GLU A 21 6.15 -13.21 -15.71
C GLU A 21 6.26 -11.73 -16.10
N GLY A 22 6.98 -11.45 -17.19
CA GLY A 22 7.13 -10.10 -17.74
C GLY A 22 8.05 -9.15 -16.96
N ILE A 23 8.79 -9.65 -15.96
CA ILE A 23 9.67 -8.84 -15.10
C ILE A 23 10.73 -8.06 -15.86
N ASP A 24 11.22 -8.57 -17.00
CA ASP A 24 12.32 -7.98 -17.78
C ASP A 24 12.06 -6.53 -18.19
N GLU A 25 10.79 -6.14 -18.40
CA GLU A 25 10.40 -4.79 -18.82
C GLU A 25 10.68 -3.74 -17.73
N TYR A 26 10.59 -4.12 -16.45
CA TYR A 26 10.62 -3.17 -15.33
C TYR A 26 11.60 -3.55 -14.21
N LEU A 27 12.36 -4.64 -14.34
CA LEU A 27 13.39 -5.04 -13.38
C LEU A 27 14.44 -3.93 -13.16
N GLY A 28 14.89 -3.28 -14.23
CA GLY A 28 15.85 -2.19 -14.16
C GLY A 28 15.34 -1.00 -13.35
N ALA A 29 14.05 -0.65 -13.53
CA ALA A 29 13.38 0.39 -12.76
C ALA A 29 13.26 -0.01 -11.28
N MET A 30 12.89 -1.25 -10.97
CA MET A 30 12.82 -1.75 -9.59
C MET A 30 14.17 -1.66 -8.86
N ILE A 31 15.27 -2.03 -9.54
CA ILE A 31 16.63 -1.92 -8.99
C ILE A 31 16.99 -0.45 -8.75
N ALA A 32 16.75 0.42 -9.74
CA ALA A 32 17.03 1.85 -9.59
C ALA A 32 16.20 2.50 -8.47
N ALA A 33 14.94 2.11 -8.33
CA ALA A 33 14.05 2.60 -7.29
C ALA A 33 14.50 2.15 -5.90
N LYS A 34 15.01 0.91 -5.75
CA LYS A 34 15.60 0.45 -4.49
C LYS A 34 16.73 1.38 -4.02
N ASP A 35 17.65 1.73 -4.92
CA ASP A 35 18.83 2.53 -4.57
C ASP A 35 18.47 3.99 -4.24
N LYS A 36 17.42 4.53 -4.89
CA LYS A 36 16.98 5.92 -4.74
C LYS A 36 15.86 6.14 -3.73
N PHE A 37 15.27 5.08 -3.19
CA PHE A 37 14.04 5.20 -2.40
C PHE A 37 14.16 6.11 -1.20
N MET A 38 15.24 6.04 -0.44
CA MET A 38 15.39 6.91 0.74
C MET A 38 15.49 8.38 0.36
N GLU A 39 16.17 8.70 -0.74
CA GLU A 39 16.25 10.06 -1.26
C GLU A 39 14.88 10.54 -1.74
N GLU A 40 14.20 9.71 -2.54
CA GLU A 40 12.89 10.01 -3.09
C GLU A 40 11.81 10.14 -2.00
N PHE A 41 11.85 9.28 -0.98
CA PHE A 41 10.97 9.34 0.17
C PHE A 41 11.14 10.65 0.94
N LEU A 42 12.39 11.07 1.20
CA LEU A 42 12.67 12.33 1.88
C LEU A 42 12.24 13.53 1.04
N ARG A 43 12.48 13.49 -0.28
CA ARG A 43 12.03 14.52 -1.22
C ARG A 43 10.51 14.66 -1.18
N LEU A 44 9.79 13.55 -1.31
CA LEU A 44 8.33 13.52 -1.28
C LEU A 44 7.76 13.92 0.08
N ALA A 45 8.41 13.58 1.19
CA ALA A 45 8.01 14.03 2.52
C ALA A 45 8.15 15.56 2.69
N GLU A 46 9.14 16.20 2.07
CA GLU A 46 9.26 17.66 2.06
C GLU A 46 8.21 18.31 1.15
N GLU A 47 7.94 17.70 -0.01
CA GLU A 47 6.91 18.18 -0.93
C GLU A 47 5.49 18.07 -0.37
N GLU A 48 5.21 17.01 0.38
CA GLU A 48 3.92 16.73 1.02
C GLU A 48 3.45 17.88 1.90
N LYS A 49 4.37 18.64 2.51
CA LYS A 49 4.04 19.82 3.32
C LYS A 49 3.29 20.92 2.56
N ARG A 50 3.35 20.90 1.22
CA ARG A 50 2.71 21.88 0.32
C ARG A 50 1.47 21.31 -0.37
N ASP A 51 1.20 20.03 -0.22
CA ASP A 51 0.09 19.33 -0.86
C ASP A 51 -1.15 19.29 0.06
N PHE A 52 -2.25 18.76 -0.48
CA PHE A 52 -3.47 18.54 0.30
C PHE A 52 -3.30 17.31 1.20
N CYS A 53 -3.32 17.53 2.51
CA CYS A 53 -3.14 16.48 3.51
C CYS A 53 -4.42 16.22 4.31
N VAL A 54 -4.56 14.97 4.74
CA VAL A 54 -5.60 14.46 5.63
C VAL A 54 -4.94 13.76 6.82
N LEU A 55 -5.71 13.49 7.87
CA LEU A 55 -5.27 12.55 8.90
C LEU A 55 -5.48 11.13 8.38
N ASN A 56 -4.40 10.49 7.95
CA ASN A 56 -4.40 9.08 7.58
C ASN A 56 -4.35 8.22 8.85
N HIS A 57 -4.97 7.04 8.78
CA HIS A 57 -4.82 5.97 9.74
C HIS A 57 -3.39 5.43 9.77
N GLY A 58 -2.73 5.32 8.60
CA GLY A 58 -1.33 4.90 8.47
C GLY A 58 -1.08 3.39 8.58
N ASP A 59 -2.10 2.61 8.93
CA ASP A 59 -2.12 1.14 8.88
C ASP A 59 -3.52 0.66 8.46
N CYS A 60 -4.03 1.24 7.37
CA CYS A 60 -5.41 1.03 6.92
C CYS A 60 -5.50 -0.24 6.05
N TRP A 61 -5.47 -1.41 6.67
CA TRP A 61 -5.74 -2.71 6.04
C TRP A 61 -7.01 -3.36 6.59
N ALA A 62 -7.55 -4.37 5.88
CA ALA A 62 -8.82 -5.01 6.22
C ALA A 62 -8.88 -5.59 7.64
N ASN A 63 -7.75 -6.01 8.22
CA ASN A 63 -7.71 -6.55 9.59
C ASN A 63 -7.98 -5.48 10.65
N ASN A 64 -7.76 -4.20 10.31
CA ASN A 64 -8.04 -3.05 11.18
C ASN A 64 -9.45 -2.48 10.93
N VAL A 65 -10.34 -3.27 10.32
CA VAL A 65 -11.74 -2.93 10.09
C VAL A 65 -12.63 -3.90 10.85
N MET A 66 -13.32 -3.40 11.87
CA MET A 66 -14.33 -4.16 12.61
C MET A 66 -15.72 -3.93 12.02
N PHE A 67 -16.47 -5.03 11.86
CA PHE A 67 -17.85 -5.00 11.38
C PHE A 67 -18.81 -5.35 12.52
N GLN A 68 -19.69 -4.41 12.88
CA GLN A 68 -20.81 -4.71 13.76
C GLN A 68 -21.93 -5.35 12.94
N HIS A 69 -22.44 -6.48 13.41
CA HIS A 69 -23.55 -7.17 12.77
C HIS A 69 -24.85 -6.97 13.55
N ASP A 70 -25.97 -6.86 12.84
CA ASP A 70 -27.31 -6.88 13.44
C ASP A 70 -27.73 -8.30 13.85
N ALA A 71 -28.94 -8.43 14.42
CA ALA A 71 -29.48 -9.72 14.84
C ALA A 71 -29.69 -10.73 13.69
N PHE A 72 -29.62 -10.28 12.43
CA PHE A 72 -29.76 -11.11 11.23
C PHE A 72 -28.42 -11.37 10.53
N GLY A 73 -27.30 -10.96 11.13
CA GLY A 73 -25.96 -11.12 10.57
C GLY A 73 -25.63 -10.14 9.44
N LYS A 74 -26.41 -9.07 9.24
CA LYS A 74 -26.07 -8.01 8.28
C LYS A 74 -25.15 -6.99 8.91
N ILE A 75 -24.23 -6.43 8.13
CA ILE A 75 -23.36 -5.34 8.58
C ILE A 75 -24.24 -4.13 8.91
N LYS A 76 -24.20 -3.72 10.17
CA LYS A 76 -24.88 -2.55 10.72
C LYS A 76 -23.96 -1.34 10.72
N GLU A 77 -22.75 -1.51 11.23
CA GLU A 77 -21.74 -0.44 11.37
C GLU A 77 -20.36 -0.98 11.03
N THR A 78 -19.44 -0.07 10.67
CA THR A 78 -18.03 -0.38 10.40
C THR A 78 -17.15 0.57 11.19
N TYR A 79 -16.14 0.03 11.87
CA TYR A 79 -15.22 0.80 12.71
C TYR A 79 -13.79 0.54 12.29
N LEU A 80 -13.01 1.61 12.13
CA LEU A 80 -11.55 1.51 12.06
C LEU A 80 -10.99 1.37 13.48
N VAL A 81 -10.00 0.49 13.66
CA VAL A 81 -9.34 0.22 14.93
C VAL A 81 -7.82 0.20 14.75
N ASP A 82 -7.08 0.21 15.87
CA ASP A 82 -5.61 0.16 15.87
C ASP A 82 -4.93 1.40 15.25
N PHE A 83 -5.14 2.56 15.88
CA PHE A 83 -4.54 3.84 15.49
C PHE A 83 -3.10 3.99 16.02
N GLN A 84 -2.24 2.99 15.83
CA GLN A 84 -0.84 3.03 16.29
C GLN A 84 0.08 3.88 15.40
N THR A 85 -0.28 4.10 14.13
CA THR A 85 0.55 4.81 13.14
C THR A 85 -0.13 5.99 12.41
N PRO A 86 -1.05 6.77 13.04
CA PRO A 86 -1.71 7.87 12.35
C PRO A 86 -0.71 8.90 11.86
N ARG A 87 -0.90 9.37 10.62
CA ARG A 87 -0.01 10.33 9.98
C ARG A 87 -0.80 11.40 9.25
N TYR A 88 -0.45 12.65 9.51
CA TYR A 88 -0.94 13.76 8.70
C TYR A 88 -0.11 13.84 7.40
N GLY A 89 -0.73 13.49 6.28
CA GLY A 89 -0.07 13.38 4.98
C GLY A 89 -1.07 13.31 3.84
N THR A 90 -0.62 13.08 2.61
CA THR A 90 -1.55 13.03 1.47
C THR A 90 -2.54 11.86 1.59
N PRO A 91 -3.76 11.97 1.04
CA PRO A 91 -4.71 10.85 1.02
C PRO A 91 -4.22 9.65 0.19
N ALA A 92 -3.19 9.84 -0.66
CA ALA A 92 -2.60 8.77 -1.45
C ALA A 92 -2.03 7.65 -0.57
N GLN A 93 -1.54 7.97 0.64
CA GLN A 93 -0.95 6.99 1.54
C GLN A 93 -1.94 5.89 1.91
N ASP A 94 -3.07 6.21 2.55
CA ASP A 94 -4.07 5.21 2.95
C ASP A 94 -4.83 4.64 1.74
N LEU A 95 -5.06 5.43 0.67
CA LEU A 95 -5.71 4.92 -0.54
C LEU A 95 -4.90 3.80 -1.18
N TYR A 96 -3.59 4.00 -1.39
CA TYR A 96 -2.74 2.93 -1.89
C TYR A 96 -2.63 1.79 -0.89
N TYR A 97 -2.42 2.09 0.39
CA TYR A 97 -2.29 1.08 1.43
C TYR A 97 -3.50 0.13 1.45
N PHE A 98 -4.71 0.66 1.56
CA PHE A 98 -5.93 -0.13 1.63
C PHE A 98 -6.25 -0.83 0.31
N LEU A 99 -6.25 -0.10 -0.81
CA LEU A 99 -6.66 -0.67 -2.09
C LEU A 99 -5.71 -1.76 -2.57
N ILE A 100 -4.40 -1.57 -2.39
CA ILE A 100 -3.38 -2.52 -2.84
C ILE A 100 -3.24 -3.71 -1.88
N SER A 101 -3.36 -3.54 -0.56
CA SER A 101 -3.27 -4.67 0.37
C SER A 101 -4.58 -5.48 0.44
N SER A 102 -5.73 -4.80 0.54
CA SER A 102 -6.92 -5.38 1.17
C SER A 102 -8.06 -5.72 0.23
N THR A 103 -8.11 -5.13 -0.97
CA THR A 103 -9.18 -5.45 -1.93
C THR A 103 -8.95 -6.79 -2.63
N LYS A 104 -10.03 -7.40 -3.15
CA LYS A 104 -9.94 -8.63 -3.97
C LYS A 104 -9.07 -8.39 -5.21
N TYR A 105 -8.42 -9.47 -5.69
CA TYR A 105 -7.54 -9.45 -6.86
C TYR A 105 -8.12 -8.66 -8.03
N GLU A 106 -9.35 -8.96 -8.44
CA GLU A 106 -9.98 -8.37 -9.63
C GLU A 106 -10.30 -6.89 -9.46
N LEU A 107 -10.37 -6.40 -8.22
CA LEU A 107 -10.76 -5.03 -7.90
C LEU A 107 -9.58 -4.07 -7.85
N LYS A 108 -8.38 -4.57 -7.48
CA LYS A 108 -7.19 -3.74 -7.22
C LYS A 108 -6.87 -2.75 -8.33
N THR A 109 -6.99 -3.17 -9.60
CA THR A 109 -6.73 -2.31 -10.77
C THR A 109 -8.01 -1.93 -11.50
N LYS A 110 -8.96 -2.86 -11.69
CA LYS A 110 -10.18 -2.62 -12.48
C LYS A 110 -11.14 -1.62 -11.86
N GLN A 111 -11.16 -1.51 -10.53
CA GLN A 111 -12.06 -0.62 -9.78
C GLN A 111 -11.28 0.44 -8.97
N PHE A 112 -9.97 0.57 -9.20
CA PHE A 112 -9.14 1.51 -8.45
C PHE A 112 -9.69 2.94 -8.52
N ASP A 113 -9.89 3.45 -9.74
CA ASP A 113 -10.35 4.82 -9.95
C ASP A 113 -11.81 5.02 -9.48
N TYR A 114 -12.63 3.96 -9.48
CA TYR A 114 -13.97 3.99 -8.86
C TYR A 114 -13.87 4.22 -7.35
N PHE A 115 -13.02 3.48 -6.64
CA PHE A 115 -12.84 3.65 -5.20
C PHE A 115 -12.19 5.00 -4.85
N VAL A 116 -11.27 5.49 -5.67
CA VAL A 116 -10.69 6.84 -5.53
C VAL A 116 -11.78 7.90 -5.65
N LYS A 117 -12.67 7.78 -6.64
CA LYS A 117 -13.82 8.69 -6.78
C LYS A 117 -14.76 8.58 -5.57
N TYR A 118 -15.07 7.36 -5.12
CA TYR A 118 -15.94 7.16 -3.97
C TYR A 118 -15.37 7.83 -2.71
N TYR A 119 -14.08 7.63 -2.44
CA TYR A 119 -13.38 8.33 -1.36
C TYR A 119 -13.43 9.85 -1.53
N HIS A 120 -13.17 10.36 -2.74
CA HIS A 120 -13.24 11.79 -3.04
C HIS A 120 -14.64 12.37 -2.75
N ASP A 121 -15.70 11.72 -3.21
CA ASP A 121 -17.08 12.17 -3.00
C ASP A 121 -17.39 12.26 -1.49
N ARG A 122 -17.00 11.24 -0.71
CA ARG A 122 -17.17 11.23 0.75
C ARG A 122 -16.33 12.33 1.42
N LEU A 123 -15.07 12.50 1.02
CA LEU A 123 -14.18 13.54 1.54
C LEU A 123 -14.77 14.94 1.31
N VAL A 124 -15.26 15.22 0.10
CA VAL A 124 -15.89 16.50 -0.24
C VAL A 124 -17.15 16.73 0.59
N GLU A 125 -17.99 15.70 0.75
CA GLU A 125 -19.20 15.77 1.58
C GLU A 125 -18.88 16.13 3.03
N TYR A 126 -17.94 15.41 3.66
CA TYR A 126 -17.60 15.65 5.06
C TYR A 126 -16.84 16.96 5.29
N LEU A 127 -15.97 17.38 4.38
CA LEU A 127 -15.31 18.69 4.48
C LEU A 127 -16.31 19.85 4.42
N LYS A 128 -17.35 19.73 3.57
CA LYS A 128 -18.44 20.71 3.52
C LYS A 128 -19.26 20.69 4.81
N LEU A 129 -19.63 19.51 5.29
CA LEU A 129 -20.39 19.34 6.53
C LEU A 129 -19.67 19.96 7.74
N LEU A 130 -18.34 19.81 7.80
CA LEU A 130 -17.50 20.34 8.87
C LEU A 130 -17.09 21.81 8.68
N ASN A 131 -17.64 22.51 7.67
CA ASN A 131 -17.30 23.90 7.33
C ASN A 131 -15.78 24.12 7.14
N TYR A 132 -15.12 23.21 6.44
CA TYR A 132 -13.68 23.32 6.15
C TYR A 132 -13.37 24.64 5.43
N SER A 133 -12.44 25.41 6.01
CA SER A 133 -12.19 26.80 5.60
C SER A 133 -11.20 26.96 4.43
N LYS A 134 -10.48 25.90 4.04
CA LYS A 134 -9.52 25.94 2.93
C LYS A 134 -10.11 25.36 1.66
N LYS A 135 -9.34 25.43 0.56
CA LYS A 135 -9.73 24.86 -0.72
C LYS A 135 -9.93 23.35 -0.61
N ILE A 136 -11.13 22.88 -0.98
CA ILE A 136 -11.43 21.46 -1.12
C ILE A 136 -10.73 20.91 -2.38
N ILE A 137 -10.06 19.77 -2.23
CA ILE A 137 -9.34 19.12 -3.32
C ILE A 137 -10.29 18.68 -4.45
N SER A 138 -9.89 18.90 -5.71
CA SER A 138 -10.63 18.39 -6.86
C SER A 138 -10.27 16.92 -7.13
N LEU A 139 -11.15 16.16 -7.81
CA LEU A 139 -10.85 14.78 -8.18
C LEU A 139 -9.59 14.69 -9.05
N LYS A 140 -9.39 15.66 -9.95
CA LYS A 140 -8.18 15.79 -10.77
C LYS A 140 -6.93 15.92 -9.89
N ASP A 141 -6.96 16.82 -8.91
CA ASP A 141 -5.82 17.05 -8.02
C ASP A 141 -5.54 15.80 -7.16
N LEU A 142 -6.58 15.08 -6.73
CA LEU A 142 -6.41 13.80 -6.02
C LEU A 142 -5.72 12.75 -6.90
N HIS A 143 -6.07 12.65 -8.18
CA HIS A 143 -5.36 11.78 -9.11
C HIS A 143 -3.90 12.21 -9.30
N ILE A 144 -3.63 13.51 -9.41
CA ILE A 144 -2.25 14.02 -9.48
C ILE A 144 -1.45 13.58 -8.24
N LEU A 145 -2.04 13.66 -7.04
CA LEU A 145 -1.40 13.14 -5.82
C LEU A 145 -1.15 11.64 -5.91
N LEU A 146 -2.10 10.84 -6.40
CA LEU A 146 -1.89 9.39 -6.56
C LEU A 146 -0.73 9.09 -7.52
N TYR A 147 -0.62 9.77 -8.66
CA TYR A 147 0.53 9.62 -9.56
C TYR A 147 1.84 10.05 -8.90
N LYS A 148 1.85 11.23 -8.26
CA LYS A 148 3.04 11.80 -7.61
C LYS A 148 3.57 10.93 -6.47
N TYR A 149 2.66 10.31 -5.70
CA TYR A 149 2.99 9.49 -4.53
C TYR A 149 2.79 7.99 -4.81
N GLY A 150 2.95 7.56 -6.07
CA GLY A 150 2.79 6.17 -6.51
C GLY A 150 3.72 5.19 -5.77
N MET A 151 4.82 5.68 -5.20
CA MET A 151 5.72 4.91 -4.33
C MET A 151 4.99 4.20 -3.18
N TRP A 152 3.90 4.78 -2.65
CA TRP A 152 3.11 4.13 -1.60
C TRP A 152 2.44 2.86 -2.10
N GLY A 153 1.99 2.84 -3.37
CA GLY A 153 1.48 1.64 -4.02
C GLY A 153 2.55 0.56 -4.16
N TYR A 154 3.75 0.95 -4.61
CA TYR A 154 4.88 0.03 -4.73
C TYR A 154 5.35 -0.53 -3.38
N ALA A 155 5.48 0.33 -2.36
CA ALA A 155 5.84 -0.08 -1.01
C ALA A 155 4.79 -1.00 -0.39
N THR A 156 3.50 -0.72 -0.59
CA THR A 156 2.41 -1.58 -0.11
C THR A 156 2.45 -2.95 -0.78
N MET A 157 2.63 -2.99 -2.10
CA MET A 157 2.72 -4.24 -2.86
C MET A 157 3.93 -5.09 -2.44
N SER A 158 5.11 -4.47 -2.31
CA SER A 158 6.36 -5.17 -1.96
C SER A 158 6.51 -5.48 -0.46
N GLY A 159 5.71 -4.87 0.41
CA GLY A 159 5.72 -5.10 1.85
C GLY A 159 4.39 -5.66 2.36
N VAL A 160 3.47 -4.77 2.73
CA VAL A 160 2.22 -5.09 3.46
C VAL A 160 1.39 -6.17 2.75
N MET A 161 1.23 -6.09 1.43
CA MET A 161 0.47 -7.08 0.66
C MET A 161 1.07 -8.49 0.77
N ALA A 162 2.41 -8.59 0.92
CA ALA A 162 3.09 -9.87 1.09
C ALA A 162 2.70 -10.53 2.42
N ALA A 163 2.60 -9.74 3.49
CA ALA A 163 2.08 -10.22 4.77
C ALA A 163 0.58 -10.57 4.73
N VAL A 164 -0.23 -9.78 4.02
CA VAL A 164 -1.69 -10.02 3.89
C VAL A 164 -2.03 -11.28 3.11
N LEU A 165 -1.28 -11.56 2.05
CA LEU A 165 -1.55 -12.69 1.16
C LEU A 165 -0.80 -13.96 1.56
N LEU A 166 -0.03 -13.91 2.65
CA LEU A 166 0.61 -15.07 3.22
C LEU A 166 -0.46 -16.05 3.70
N ASP A 167 -0.41 -17.27 3.19
CA ASP A 167 -1.32 -18.32 3.65
C ASP A 167 -1.03 -18.63 5.12
N PRO A 168 -2.07 -18.91 5.94
CA PRO A 168 -1.86 -19.28 7.34
C PRO A 168 -0.93 -20.49 7.41
N THR A 169 0.19 -20.35 8.09
CA THR A 169 1.03 -21.49 8.47
C THR A 169 1.13 -21.51 9.99
N GLU A 170 1.22 -22.71 10.56
CA GLU A 170 1.43 -22.86 11.99
C GLU A 170 2.82 -22.30 12.34
N ASP A 171 2.89 -21.49 13.39
CA ASP A 171 4.13 -21.01 14.03
C ASP A 171 5.06 -20.12 13.18
N ILE A 172 4.57 -19.00 12.63
CA ILE A 172 5.45 -17.89 12.22
C ILE A 172 5.42 -16.78 13.28
N PRO A 173 6.50 -16.60 14.06
CA PRO A 173 6.68 -15.44 14.91
C PRO A 173 6.63 -14.14 14.09
N ALA A 174 5.91 -13.11 14.56
CA ALA A 174 5.74 -11.84 13.84
C ALA A 174 7.08 -11.11 13.55
N ASP A 175 8.12 -11.38 14.33
CA ASP A 175 9.49 -10.92 14.12
C ASP A 175 10.19 -11.59 12.93
N SER A 176 9.67 -12.72 12.41
CA SER A 176 10.20 -13.40 11.22
C SER A 176 10.16 -12.54 9.97
N PHE A 177 9.21 -11.60 9.87
CA PHE A 177 9.10 -10.67 8.75
C PHE A 177 10.32 -9.74 8.63
N PHE A 178 10.99 -9.46 9.74
CA PHE A 178 12.13 -8.55 9.81
C PHE A 178 13.43 -9.24 10.23
N ALA A 179 13.36 -10.53 10.55
CA ALA A 179 14.53 -11.32 10.93
C ALA A 179 15.55 -11.41 9.77
N GLU A 180 16.83 -11.21 10.11
CA GLU A 180 17.97 -11.37 9.20
C GLU A 180 18.64 -12.75 9.32
N SER A 181 18.13 -13.63 10.18
CA SER A 181 18.56 -15.02 10.27
C SER A 181 18.24 -15.79 8.99
N ASP A 182 18.96 -16.89 8.73
CA ASP A 182 18.69 -17.76 7.58
C ASP A 182 17.23 -18.22 7.52
N ALA A 183 16.64 -18.50 8.69
CA ALA A 183 15.22 -18.83 8.80
C ALA A 183 14.32 -17.66 8.36
N GLY A 184 14.60 -16.44 8.80
CA GLY A 184 13.87 -15.23 8.37
C GLY A 184 14.03 -14.93 6.88
N ILE A 185 15.22 -15.13 6.32
CA ILE A 185 15.46 -14.99 4.87
C ILE A 185 14.65 -16.02 4.09
N LYS A 186 14.70 -17.30 4.49
CA LYS A 186 13.92 -18.38 3.86
C LYS A 186 12.42 -18.10 3.94
N PHE A 187 11.96 -17.59 5.08
CA PHE A 187 10.57 -17.18 5.27
C PHE A 187 10.15 -16.07 4.28
N LYS A 188 10.95 -15.00 4.17
CA LYS A 188 10.70 -13.92 3.20
C LYS A 188 10.71 -14.42 1.76
N MET A 189 11.62 -15.33 1.40
CA MET A 189 11.63 -15.95 0.07
C MET A 189 10.34 -16.73 -0.20
N GLN A 190 9.86 -17.53 0.76
CA GLN A 190 8.59 -18.25 0.64
C GLN A 190 7.40 -17.31 0.47
N MET A 191 7.36 -16.23 1.25
CA MET A 191 6.32 -15.19 1.17
C MET A 191 6.27 -14.58 -0.24
N TYR A 192 7.42 -14.19 -0.80
CA TYR A 192 7.48 -13.58 -2.13
C TYR A 192 7.34 -14.59 -3.27
N SER A 193 7.67 -15.87 -3.07
CA SER A 193 7.48 -16.90 -4.10
C SER A 193 6.09 -17.56 -4.06
N GLY A 194 5.26 -17.24 -3.07
CA GLY A 194 3.90 -17.77 -2.94
C GLY A 194 3.04 -17.47 -4.17
N SER A 195 2.35 -18.47 -4.71
CA SER A 195 1.58 -18.37 -5.97
C SER A 195 0.50 -17.29 -5.90
N ARG A 196 -0.16 -17.15 -4.75
CA ARG A 196 -1.17 -16.11 -4.50
C ARG A 196 -0.57 -14.72 -4.53
N TYR A 197 0.52 -14.48 -3.82
CA TYR A 197 1.20 -13.18 -3.81
C TYR A 197 1.73 -12.82 -5.21
N ARG A 198 2.45 -13.76 -5.83
CA ARG A 198 3.02 -13.62 -7.18
C ARG A 198 1.96 -13.22 -8.21
N LYS A 199 0.81 -13.91 -8.23
CA LYS A 199 -0.31 -13.59 -9.13
C LYS A 199 -0.77 -12.13 -8.99
N HIS A 200 -0.80 -11.60 -7.77
CA HIS A 200 -1.15 -10.20 -7.53
C HIS A 200 -0.06 -9.23 -8.00
N CYS A 201 1.21 -9.55 -7.74
CA CYS A 201 2.34 -8.74 -8.20
C CYS A 201 2.44 -8.67 -9.72
N GLU A 202 2.27 -9.79 -10.44
CA GLU A 202 2.31 -9.83 -11.90
C GLU A 202 1.22 -8.94 -12.55
N MET A 203 0.10 -8.71 -11.86
CA MET A 203 -0.91 -7.73 -12.26
C MET A 203 -0.53 -6.28 -11.88
N LEU A 204 0.04 -6.08 -10.70
CA LEU A 204 0.26 -4.76 -10.11
C LEU A 204 1.53 -4.08 -10.59
N LEU A 205 2.61 -4.84 -10.81
CA LEU A 205 3.91 -4.33 -11.26
C LEU A 205 3.80 -3.50 -12.54
N PRO A 206 3.26 -4.03 -13.67
CA PRO A 206 3.09 -3.23 -14.87
C PRO A 206 2.12 -2.07 -14.67
N TRP A 207 1.08 -2.22 -13.84
CA TRP A 207 0.13 -1.14 -13.56
C TRP A 207 0.75 0.02 -12.79
N LEU A 208 1.59 -0.27 -11.79
CA LEU A 208 2.33 0.72 -11.00
C LEU A 208 3.44 1.37 -11.83
N TYR A 209 4.18 0.57 -12.61
CA TYR A 209 5.24 1.05 -13.50
C TYR A 209 4.68 2.03 -14.54
N ASN A 210 3.58 1.69 -15.20
CA ASN A 210 2.92 2.58 -16.17
C ASN A 210 2.35 3.88 -15.55
N ARG A 211 2.25 3.94 -14.23
CA ARG A 211 1.86 5.14 -13.47
C ARG A 211 3.07 5.90 -12.90
N GLY A 212 4.30 5.46 -13.18
CA GLY A 212 5.54 6.10 -12.73
C GLY A 212 5.83 5.90 -11.24
N ALA A 213 5.34 4.81 -10.63
CA ALA A 213 5.51 4.56 -9.21
C ALA A 213 6.95 4.20 -8.81
N PHE A 214 7.75 3.67 -9.75
CA PHE A 214 9.14 3.26 -9.59
C PHE A 214 9.84 3.19 -10.95
#